data_AF-A0A3B9P495-F1
#
_entry.id   AF-A0A3B9P495-F1
#
_cell.length_a   1.000
_cell.length_b   1.000
_cell.length_c   1.000
_cell.angle_alpha   90.00
_cell.angle_beta   90.00
_cell.angle_gamma   90.00
#
_symmetry.space_group_name_H-M   'P 1'
#
loop_
_entity.id
_entity.type
_entity.pdbx_description
1 polymer ?
#
loop_
_entity_poly.entity_id
_entity_poly.type
_entity_poly.pdbx_seq_one_letter_code
_entity_poly.pdbx_strand_id
1 'polypeptide(L)'
;MVDSFAIITTVQNKITAAIDHHRSPVILHEEDEQVWLNSEMPLAEVTDLLEPYPSEELNAYAISAAIKSPKTNGPELLRPIGQRLVPEYDYEIYSHLSLQGMGMTQARQRKLDLGF
;
A
#
# COMPACT_ATOMS: atom_id res chain seq x y z
N MET A 1 34.49 4.39 18.72
CA MET A 1 34.02 4.30 17.31
C MET A 1 32.50 4.40 17.35
N VAL A 2 31.89 5.10 16.38
CA VAL A 2 30.43 5.21 16.30
C VAL A 2 30.00 4.46 15.05
N ASP A 3 29.14 3.48 15.21
CA ASP A 3 28.52 2.77 14.09
C ASP A 3 27.33 3.60 13.59
N SER A 4 27.34 3.91 12.30
CA SER A 4 26.33 4.74 11.65
C SER A 4 26.04 4.22 10.25
N PHE A 5 24.92 4.64 9.67
CA PHE A 5 24.48 4.22 8.35
C PHE A 5 23.84 5.38 7.60
N ALA A 6 23.62 5.19 6.31
CA ALA A 6 22.87 6.11 5.45
C ALA A 6 21.82 5.33 4.65
N ILE A 7 20.73 6.00 4.27
CA ILE A 7 19.71 5.44 3.39
C ILE A 7 20.09 5.77 1.95
N ILE A 8 20.10 4.77 1.07
CA ILE A 8 20.35 4.97 -0.35
C ILE A 8 19.08 5.48 -1.02
N THR A 9 19.24 6.48 -1.90
CA THR A 9 18.15 7.08 -2.66
C THR A 9 18.38 6.91 -4.14
N THR A 10 17.30 6.78 -4.90
CA THR A 10 17.23 6.73 -6.36
C THR A 10 16.33 7.86 -6.89
N VAL A 11 16.11 7.89 -8.20
CA VAL A 11 15.21 8.84 -8.86
C VAL A 11 13.77 8.64 -8.42
N GLN A 12 12.93 9.66 -8.61
CA GLN A 12 11.50 9.57 -8.29
C GLN A 12 10.78 8.51 -9.13
N ASN A 13 9.76 7.88 -8.54
CA ASN A 13 8.73 7.13 -9.25
C ASN A 13 7.45 7.99 -9.38
N LYS A 14 6.35 7.45 -9.91
CA LYS A 14 5.10 8.22 -10.12
C LYS A 14 4.50 8.72 -8.81
N ILE A 15 4.58 7.93 -7.73
CA ILE A 15 4.01 8.29 -6.42
C ILE A 15 4.83 9.39 -5.75
N THR A 16 6.16 9.28 -5.72
CA THR A 16 7.02 10.32 -5.14
C THR A 16 6.97 11.61 -5.96
N ALA A 17 6.85 11.51 -7.28
CA ALA A 17 6.64 12.67 -8.16
C ALA A 17 5.32 13.38 -7.87
N ALA A 18 4.25 12.62 -7.60
CA ALA A 18 2.93 13.17 -7.29
C ALA A 18 2.87 13.95 -5.96
N ILE A 19 3.82 13.71 -5.05
CA ILE A 19 4.01 14.50 -3.82
C ILE A 19 5.11 15.57 -3.94
N ASP A 20 5.51 15.91 -5.17
CA ASP A 20 6.52 16.93 -5.50
C ASP A 20 7.91 16.64 -4.89
N HIS A 21 8.32 15.36 -4.92
CA HIS A 21 9.62 14.94 -4.39
C HIS A 21 10.50 14.25 -5.44
N HIS A 22 11.69 14.82 -5.68
CA HIS A 22 12.62 14.43 -6.75
C HIS A 22 13.46 13.19 -6.47
N ARG A 23 13.43 12.65 -5.25
CA ARG A 23 14.15 11.43 -4.84
C ARG A 23 13.21 10.40 -4.24
N SER A 24 13.48 9.13 -4.49
CA SER A 24 12.83 8.03 -3.77
C SER A 24 13.89 7.31 -2.94
N PRO A 25 13.58 6.77 -1.75
CA PRO A 25 14.43 5.73 -1.18
C PRO A 25 14.49 4.53 -2.14
N VAL A 26 15.62 3.81 -2.12
CA VAL A 26 15.65 2.45 -2.67
C VAL A 26 14.91 1.56 -1.68
N ILE A 27 13.87 0.89 -2.16
CA ILE A 27 13.06 -0.06 -1.40
C ILE A 27 13.30 -1.41 -2.07
N LEU A 28 13.55 -2.44 -1.29
CA LEU A 28 13.76 -3.80 -1.80
C LEU A 28 12.44 -4.56 -1.76
N HIS A 29 12.26 -5.49 -2.70
CA HIS A 29 11.26 -6.55 -2.52
C HIS A 29 11.74 -7.53 -1.44
N GLU A 30 10.79 -8.19 -0.78
CA GLU A 30 11.10 -9.12 0.32
C GLU A 30 12.03 -10.26 -0.14
N GLU A 31 11.88 -10.73 -1.38
CA GLU A 31 12.75 -11.75 -1.98
C GLU A 31 14.22 -11.33 -2.14
N ASP A 32 14.48 -10.03 -2.27
CA ASP A 32 15.82 -9.49 -2.56
C ASP A 32 16.62 -9.15 -1.30
N GLU A 33 16.00 -9.16 -0.12
CA GLU A 33 16.66 -8.86 1.16
C GLU A 33 17.86 -9.78 1.44
N GLN A 34 17.74 -11.06 1.05
CA GLN A 34 18.82 -12.04 1.23
C GLN A 34 20.03 -11.73 0.34
N VAL A 35 19.78 -11.27 -0.89
CA VAL A 35 20.84 -10.84 -1.81
C VAL A 35 21.54 -9.61 -1.25
N TRP A 36 20.76 -8.64 -0.74
CA TRP A 36 21.27 -7.40 -0.16
C TRP A 36 22.17 -7.61 1.06
N LEU A 37 21.80 -8.52 1.96
CA LEU A 37 22.53 -8.77 3.21
C LEU A 37 23.69 -9.76 3.07
N ASN A 38 23.83 -10.44 1.92
CA ASN A 38 24.87 -11.44 1.71
C ASN A 38 26.22 -10.78 1.37
N SER A 39 27.17 -10.84 2.30
CA SER A 39 28.51 -10.27 2.14
C SER A 39 29.39 -10.96 1.09
N GLU A 40 29.00 -12.16 0.63
CA GLU A 40 29.69 -12.90 -0.44
C GLU A 40 29.14 -12.58 -1.84
N MET A 41 28.04 -11.81 -1.92
CA MET A 41 27.41 -11.45 -3.18
C MET A 41 28.30 -10.51 -3.99
N PRO A 42 28.46 -10.71 -5.32
CA PRO A 42 29.15 -9.76 -6.16
C PRO A 42 28.48 -8.38 -6.09
N LEU A 43 29.29 -7.32 -6.03
CA LEU A 43 28.77 -5.95 -5.94
C LEU A 43 27.79 -5.61 -7.07
N ALA A 44 28.01 -6.14 -8.28
CA ALA A 44 27.14 -5.92 -9.43
C ALA A 44 25.69 -6.36 -9.15
N GLU A 45 25.50 -7.58 -8.63
CA GLU A 45 24.19 -8.13 -8.28
C GLU A 45 23.48 -7.28 -7.22
N VAL A 46 24.24 -6.76 -6.24
CA VAL A 46 23.69 -5.87 -5.20
C VAL A 46 23.30 -4.50 -5.78
N THR A 47 24.12 -3.95 -6.69
CA THR A 47 23.84 -2.66 -7.31
C THR A 47 22.68 -2.70 -8.31
N ASP A 48 22.41 -3.86 -8.89
CA ASP A 48 21.27 -4.07 -9.80
C ASP A 48 19.92 -3.95 -9.06
N LEU A 49 19.91 -4.08 -7.73
CA LEU A 49 18.72 -3.85 -6.89
C LEU A 49 18.41 -2.36 -6.66
N LEU A 50 19.29 -1.43 -7.05
CA LEU A 50 19.19 0.00 -6.72
C LEU A 50 18.26 0.77 -7.66
N GLU A 51 17.07 0.25 -7.89
CA GLU A 51 16.08 0.81 -8.82
C GLU A 51 14.92 1.53 -8.10
N PRO A 52 14.19 2.43 -8.77
CA PRO A 52 12.96 3.01 -8.23
C PRO A 52 11.89 1.94 -8.04
N TYR A 53 11.33 1.85 -6.83
CA TYR A 53 10.30 0.87 -6.52
C TYR A 53 9.05 1.03 -7.40
N PRO A 54 8.37 -0.07 -7.80
CA PRO A 54 7.14 -0.02 -8.57
C PRO A 54 6.10 0.93 -7.98
N SER A 55 5.58 1.85 -8.80
CA SER A 55 4.65 2.89 -8.32
C SER A 55 3.28 2.31 -7.99
N GLU A 56 2.94 1.20 -8.63
CA GLU A 56 1.67 0.50 -8.54
C GLU A 56 1.51 -0.24 -7.19
N GLU A 57 2.62 -0.50 -6.51
CA GLU A 57 2.69 -1.10 -5.17
C GLU A 57 2.77 -0.05 -4.05
N LEU A 58 2.73 1.24 -4.41
CA LEU A 58 2.81 2.34 -3.48
C LEU A 58 1.58 3.23 -3.58
N ASN A 59 1.26 3.87 -2.46
CA ASN A 59 0.26 4.92 -2.40
C ASN A 59 0.70 5.99 -1.40
N ALA A 60 0.07 7.15 -1.44
CA ALA A 60 0.32 8.22 -0.49
C ALA A 60 -0.98 8.92 -0.10
N TYR A 61 -0.99 9.52 1.08
CA TYR A 61 -2.07 10.37 1.57
C TYR A 61 -1.49 11.49 2.43
N ALA A 62 -2.20 12.61 2.50
CA ALA A 62 -1.77 13.74 3.32
C ALA A 62 -1.87 13.41 4.82
N ILE A 63 -0.85 13.79 5.59
CA ILE A 63 -0.83 13.72 7.06
C ILE A 63 -0.61 15.10 7.69
N SER A 64 -0.85 15.20 8.99
CA SER A 64 -0.66 16.44 9.74
C SER A 64 0.80 16.91 9.74
N ALA A 65 1.01 18.23 9.61
CA ALA A 65 2.33 18.85 9.74
C ALA A 65 2.97 18.67 11.12
N ALA A 66 2.20 18.20 12.13
CA ALA A 66 2.71 17.86 13.45
C ALA A 66 3.90 16.88 13.41
N ILE A 67 3.95 15.98 12.41
CA ILE A 67 5.06 15.02 12.21
C ILE A 67 6.45 15.69 12.12
N LYS A 68 6.52 16.97 11.73
CA LYS A 68 7.78 17.71 11.60
C LYS A 68 8.44 18.01 12.94
N SER A 69 7.71 17.91 14.06
CA SER A 69 8.26 18.17 15.39
C SER A 69 9.01 16.94 15.91
N PRO A 70 10.30 17.04 16.27
CA PRO A 70 11.04 15.92 16.85
C PRO A 70 10.58 15.56 18.27
N LYS A 71 9.71 16.38 18.88
CA LYS A 71 9.14 16.14 20.22
C LYS A 71 7.88 15.29 20.18
N THR A 72 7.27 15.11 19.01
CA THR A 72 6.05 14.32 18.85
C THR A 72 6.40 12.94 18.35
N ASN A 73 5.80 11.91 18.95
CA ASN A 73 5.97 10.52 18.54
C ASN A 73 4.67 9.76 18.83
N GLY A 74 4.25 8.91 17.90
CA GLY A 74 3.04 8.12 18.04
C GLY A 74 2.38 7.80 16.70
N PRO A 75 1.62 6.68 16.62
CA PRO A 75 0.96 6.24 15.39
C PRO A 75 -0.12 7.22 14.90
N GLU A 76 -0.66 8.07 15.78
CA GLU A 76 -1.64 9.09 15.42
C GLU A 76 -1.11 10.14 14.43
N LEU A 77 0.22 10.32 14.36
CA LEU A 77 0.86 11.24 13.42
C LEU A 77 0.74 10.76 11.96
N LEU A 78 0.50 9.46 11.75
CA LEU A 78 0.28 8.84 10.45
C LEU A 78 -1.21 8.82 10.06
N ARG A 79 -2.10 9.41 10.87
CA ARG A 79 -3.52 9.46 10.50
C ARG A 79 -3.73 10.32 9.25
N PRO A 80 -4.50 9.83 8.26
CA PRO A 80 -4.80 10.61 7.07
C PRO A 80 -5.64 11.83 7.42
N ILE A 81 -5.28 12.98 6.84
CA ILE A 81 -6.08 14.22 6.89
C ILE A 81 -6.66 14.59 5.51
N GLY A 82 -6.38 13.79 4.49
CA GLY A 82 -6.83 13.98 3.12
C GLY A 82 -7.01 12.66 2.39
N GLN A 83 -7.42 12.74 1.13
CA GLN A 83 -7.62 11.57 0.27
C GLN A 83 -6.27 10.95 -0.13
N ARG A 84 -6.31 9.66 -0.49
CA ARG A 84 -5.18 8.98 -1.14
C ARG A 84 -4.99 9.49 -2.56
N LEU A 85 -3.77 9.39 -3.07
CA LEU A 85 -3.47 9.70 -4.47
C LEU A 85 -4.17 8.72 -5.41
N VAL A 86 -4.13 7.44 -5.08
CA VAL A 86 -4.87 6.39 -5.78
C VAL A 86 -6.05 5.97 -4.90
N PRO A 87 -7.31 6.03 -5.40
CA PRO A 87 -8.46 5.50 -4.68
C PRO A 87 -8.31 3.99 -4.46
N GLU A 88 -8.44 3.56 -3.22
CA GLU A 88 -8.53 2.15 -2.84
C GLU A 88 -10.02 1.79 -2.65
N TYR A 89 -10.44 0.65 -3.22
CA TYR A 89 -11.81 0.15 -3.11
C TYR A 89 -11.81 -1.13 -2.29
N ASP A 90 -12.51 -1.13 -1.16
CA ASP A 90 -12.86 -2.36 -0.46
C ASP A 90 -14.16 -2.92 -1.06
N TYR A 91 -14.09 -4.14 -1.60
CA TYR A 91 -15.26 -4.84 -2.11
C TYR A 91 -15.74 -5.85 -1.06
N GLU A 92 -16.92 -5.63 -0.51
CA GLU A 92 -17.64 -6.67 0.24
C GLU A 92 -18.55 -7.43 -0.74
N ILE A 93 -18.12 -8.62 -1.16
CA ILE A 93 -18.90 -9.47 -2.06
C ILE A 93 -19.90 -10.27 -1.23
N TYR A 94 -21.19 -9.90 -1.34
CA TYR A 94 -22.28 -10.68 -0.77
C TYR A 94 -22.83 -11.66 -1.81
N SER A 95 -22.69 -12.96 -1.55
CA SER A 95 -23.38 -13.99 -2.32
C SER A 95 -24.71 -14.34 -1.66
N HIS A 96 -25.82 -13.99 -2.31
CA HIS A 96 -27.13 -14.50 -1.91
C HIS A 96 -27.52 -15.67 -2.81
N LEU A 97 -27.69 -16.85 -2.22
CA LEU A 97 -28.27 -18.01 -2.89
C LEU A 97 -29.78 -17.81 -3.02
N SER A 98 -30.25 -17.50 -4.22
CA SER A 98 -31.68 -17.52 -4.53
C SER A 98 -32.07 -18.86 -5.13
N LEU A 99 -33.10 -19.49 -4.57
CA LEU A 99 -33.65 -20.76 -5.06
C LEU A 99 -34.58 -20.46 -6.24
N GLN A 100 -34.11 -20.68 -7.47
CA GLN A 100 -34.92 -20.50 -8.68
C GLN A 100 -35.39 -21.86 -9.20
N GLY A 101 -36.72 -22.04 -9.33
CA GLY A 101 -37.35 -23.30 -9.74
C GLY A 101 -38.11 -24.02 -8.60
N MET A 102 -38.69 -25.19 -8.89
CA MET A 102 -39.54 -25.98 -7.96
C MET A 102 -40.75 -25.23 -7.35
N GLY A 103 -41.40 -24.34 -8.11
CA GLY A 103 -42.60 -23.63 -7.64
C GLY A 103 -42.33 -22.43 -6.74
N MET A 104 -41.07 -21.98 -6.63
CA MET A 104 -40.73 -20.64 -6.17
C MET A 104 -40.85 -19.66 -7.34
N THR A 105 -41.98 -18.94 -7.40
CA THR A 105 -42.20 -17.85 -8.35
C THR A 105 -41.85 -16.51 -7.71
N GLN A 106 -41.55 -15.49 -8.53
CA GLN A 106 -41.34 -14.11 -8.09
C GLN A 106 -42.46 -13.60 -7.15
N ALA A 107 -43.72 -14.00 -7.41
CA ALA A 107 -44.85 -13.65 -6.56
C ALA A 107 -44.82 -14.33 -5.18
N ARG A 108 -44.36 -15.58 -5.12
CA ARG A 108 -44.21 -16.35 -3.87
C ARG A 108 -43.03 -15.84 -3.04
N GLN A 109 -41.91 -15.49 -3.68
CA GLN A 109 -40.75 -14.90 -3.03
C GLN A 109 -41.10 -13.57 -2.35
N ARG A 110 -41.79 -12.67 -3.07
CA ARG A 110 -42.27 -11.39 -2.49
C ARG A 110 -43.15 -11.57 -1.26
N LYS A 111 -43.97 -12.62 -1.22
CA LYS A 111 -44.85 -12.89 -0.08
C LYS A 111 -44.06 -13.32 1.16
N LEU A 112 -43.04 -14.16 0.98
CA LEU A 112 -42.11 -14.58 2.03
C LEU A 112 -41.25 -13.42 2.54
N ASP A 113 -40.74 -12.57 1.64
CA ASP A 113 -39.91 -11.41 2.01
C ASP A 113 -40.70 -10.35 2.81
N LEU A 114 -42.02 -10.28 2.62
CA LEU A 114 -42.94 -9.40 3.36
C LEU A 114 -43.45 -10.03 4.68
N GLY A 115 -42.99 -11.24 5.04
CA GLY A 115 -43.28 -11.88 6.32
C GLY A 115 -44.69 -12.48 6.46
N PHE A 116 -45.35 -12.86 5.36
CA PHE A 116 -46.70 -13.48 5.35
C PHE A 116 -46.69 -14.98 5.08
#